data_AF-A0A956GGV9-F1
#
_entry.id   AF-A0A956GGV9-F1
#
_cell.length_a   1.000
_cell.length_b   1.000
_cell.length_c   1.000
_cell.angle_alpha   90.00
_cell.angle_beta   90.00
_cell.angle_gamma   90.00
#
_symmetry.space_group_name_H-M   'P 1'
#
loop_
_entity.id
_entity.type
_entity.pdbx_description
1 polymer ?
#
loop_
_entity_poly.entity_id
_entity_poly.type
_entity_poly.pdbx_seq_one_letter_code
_entity_poly.pdbx_strand_id
1 'polypeptide(L)'
;MPTRSCVGCRRRREKSELLRLVATSVGRLSLDATQRAPGRGVYICASASCLQRAHVSRGFARGLRRKLADQPLDQLQQRVLAALDQAVIALRQQARRDGRAVDDPEADGGVRVVEPKCAAQLESWAAQRAAVAEPVGETDAVRGKRGRRGKRAPSEQEKK
;
A
#
# COMPACT_ATOMS: atom_id res chain seq x y z
N MET A 1 7.67 11.73 -13.93
CA MET A 1 7.50 11.19 -12.56
C MET A 1 8.00 9.75 -12.49
N PRO A 2 8.60 9.28 -11.36
CA PRO A 2 9.09 7.91 -11.27
C PRO A 2 7.93 6.93 -11.16
N THR A 3 7.97 5.84 -11.95
CA THR A 3 7.00 4.75 -11.88
C THR A 3 7.48 3.65 -10.93
N ARG A 4 6.52 2.93 -10.33
CA ARG A 4 6.77 1.77 -9.45
C ARG A 4 5.84 0.62 -9.83
N SER A 5 6.25 -0.60 -9.50
CA SER A 5 5.45 -1.80 -9.74
C SER A 5 4.69 -2.21 -8.48
N CYS A 6 3.39 -2.42 -8.61
CA CYS A 6 2.56 -2.95 -7.53
C CYS A 6 2.91 -4.41 -7.21
N VAL A 7 3.13 -4.77 -5.95
CA VAL A 7 3.42 -6.16 -5.54
C VAL A 7 2.22 -7.11 -5.60
N GLY A 8 0.99 -6.57 -5.72
CA GLY A 8 -0.24 -7.35 -5.90
C GLY A 8 -0.54 -7.68 -7.36
N CYS A 9 -0.73 -6.66 -8.20
CA CYS A 9 -1.12 -6.85 -9.61
C CYS A 9 0.04 -6.79 -10.62
N ARG A 10 1.26 -6.43 -10.17
CA ARG A 10 2.47 -6.26 -11.01
C ARG A 10 2.40 -5.21 -12.11
N ARG A 11 1.32 -4.42 -12.20
CA ARG A 11 1.24 -3.26 -13.10
C ARG A 11 2.16 -2.14 -12.60
N ARG A 12 2.72 -1.37 -13.54
CA ARG A 12 3.44 -0.13 -13.25
C ARG A 12 2.44 1.01 -13.13
N ARG A 13 2.62 1.86 -12.14
CA ARG A 13 1.85 3.09 -11.91
C ARG A 13 2.78 4.19 -11.44
N GLU A 14 2.29 5.42 -11.42
CA GLU A 14 3.02 6.51 -10.80
C GLU A 14 3.21 6.25 -9.30
N LYS A 15 4.30 6.77 -8.76
CA LYS A 15 4.62 6.64 -7.33
C LYS A 15 3.53 7.23 -6.42
N SER A 16 2.88 8.30 -6.85
CA SER A 16 1.78 9.01 -6.15
C SER A 16 0.51 8.16 -6.03
N GLU A 17 0.24 7.28 -6.99
CA GLU A 17 -0.95 6.41 -7.01
C GLU A 17 -0.83 5.17 -6.12
N LEU A 18 0.36 4.92 -5.55
CA LEU A 18 0.65 3.67 -4.84
C LEU A 18 0.91 3.92 -3.37
N LEU A 19 0.37 3.05 -2.53
CA LEU A 19 0.69 2.97 -1.12
C LEU A 19 2.07 2.34 -0.95
N ARG A 20 2.90 2.94 -0.10
CA ARG A 20 4.16 2.33 0.35
C ARG A 20 3.90 1.58 1.66
N LEU A 21 4.14 0.27 1.67
CA LEU A 21 4.13 -0.52 2.90
C LEU A 21 5.56 -0.88 3.30
N VAL A 22 5.84 -0.81 4.60
CA VAL A 22 7.10 -1.22 5.24
C VAL A 22 6.82 -2.31 6.27
N ALA A 23 7.83 -3.10 6.61
CA ALA A 23 7.73 -4.00 7.76
C ALA A 23 8.24 -3.30 9.03
N THR A 24 7.47 -3.37 10.10
CA THR A 24 7.91 -2.96 11.44
C THR A 24 9.03 -3.87 11.96
N SER A 25 9.62 -3.51 13.11
CA SER A 25 10.60 -4.36 13.81
C SER A 25 10.06 -5.76 14.04
N VAL A 26 8.83 -5.87 14.55
CA VAL A 26 8.08 -7.12 14.81
C VAL A 26 7.56 -7.82 13.54
N GLY A 27 7.89 -7.33 12.34
CA GLY A 27 7.57 -7.99 11.07
C GLY A 27 6.12 -7.84 10.60
N ARG A 28 5.35 -6.89 11.15
CA ARG A 28 4.00 -6.54 10.67
C ARG A 28 4.08 -5.47 9.59
N LEU A 29 3.15 -5.46 8.64
CA LEU A 29 3.18 -4.51 7.52
C LEU A 29 2.52 -3.20 7.92
N SER A 30 3.20 -2.06 7.88
CA SER A 30 2.60 -0.75 8.14
C SER A 30 2.60 0.12 6.89
N LEU A 31 1.57 0.97 6.75
CA LEU A 31 1.58 2.02 5.76
C LEU A 31 2.64 3.07 6.14
N ASP A 32 3.40 3.50 5.14
CA ASP A 32 4.28 4.65 5.22
C ASP A 32 3.78 5.75 4.28
N ALA A 33 2.75 6.47 4.73
CA ALA A 33 2.07 7.51 3.96
C ALA A 33 3.02 8.67 3.62
N THR A 34 3.92 9.01 4.55
CA THR A 34 4.89 10.12 4.39
C THR A 34 6.14 9.72 3.60
N GLN A 35 6.35 8.41 3.37
CA GLN A 35 7.52 7.84 2.70
C GLN A 35 8.84 8.12 3.42
N ARG A 36 8.80 8.32 4.73
CA ARG A 36 9.96 8.62 5.58
C ARG A 36 10.38 7.41 6.42
N ALA A 37 9.57 6.36 6.47
CA ALA A 37 9.87 5.21 7.31
C ALA A 37 11.15 4.49 6.82
N PRO A 38 12.07 4.15 7.74
CA PRO A 38 13.34 3.54 7.39
C PRO A 38 13.15 2.14 6.81
N GLY A 39 14.16 1.70 6.05
CA GLY A 39 14.23 0.35 5.51
C GLY A 39 13.49 0.15 4.18
N ARG A 40 13.44 -1.11 3.76
CA ARG A 40 12.87 -1.50 2.47
C ARG A 40 11.34 -1.40 2.53
N GLY A 41 10.78 -0.67 1.58
CA GLY A 41 9.33 -0.61 1.36
C GLY A 41 8.95 -1.31 0.06
N VAL A 42 7.68 -1.70 -0.01
CA VAL A 42 7.04 -2.22 -1.22
C VAL A 42 5.88 -1.32 -1.60
N TYR A 43 5.60 -1.25 -2.90
CA TYR A 43 4.51 -0.45 -3.42
C TYR A 43 3.32 -1.33 -3.79
N ILE A 44 2.12 -0.85 -3.50
CA ILE A 44 0.87 -1.55 -3.77
C ILE A 44 -0.22 -0.56 -4.18
N CYS A 45 -1.16 -0.95 -5.03
CA CYS A 45 -2.31 -0.10 -5.31
C CYS A 45 -3.11 0.13 -4.03
N ALA A 46 -3.70 1.31 -3.89
CA ALA A 46 -4.76 1.55 -2.91
C ALA A 46 -6.02 0.78 -3.32
N SER A 47 -6.06 -0.51 -3.04
CA SER A 47 -7.16 -1.40 -3.40
C SER A 47 -7.11 -2.68 -2.57
N ALA A 48 -8.26 -3.07 -2.02
CA ALA A 48 -8.41 -4.30 -1.27
C ALA A 48 -8.00 -5.54 -2.10
N SER A 49 -8.31 -5.57 -3.40
CA SER A 49 -7.95 -6.72 -4.26
C SER A 49 -6.45 -6.86 -4.45
N CYS A 50 -5.71 -5.74 -4.51
CA CYS A 50 -4.26 -5.78 -4.52
C CYS A 50 -3.67 -6.26 -3.20
N LEU A 51 -4.23 -5.85 -2.05
CA LEU A 51 -3.84 -6.34 -0.72
C LEU A 51 -4.01 -7.85 -0.64
N GLN A 52 -5.17 -8.38 -1.07
CA GLN A 52 -5.43 -9.82 -1.10
C GLN A 52 -4.45 -10.57 -2.00
N ARG A 53 -4.26 -10.12 -3.24
CA ARG A 53 -3.31 -10.76 -4.18
C ARG A 53 -1.89 -10.80 -3.62
N ALA A 54 -1.44 -9.71 -3.00
CA ALA A 54 -0.12 -9.64 -2.40
C ALA A 54 0.02 -10.52 -1.13
N HIS A 55 -1.06 -10.66 -0.35
CA HIS A 55 -1.13 -11.55 0.81
C HIS A 55 -1.05 -13.02 0.40
N VAL A 56 -1.98 -13.49 -0.43
CA VAL A 56 -2.06 -14.89 -0.90
C VAL A 56 -0.81 -15.30 -1.67
N SER A 57 -0.29 -14.43 -2.52
CA SER A 57 0.91 -14.74 -3.30
C SER A 57 2.20 -14.62 -2.48
N ARG A 58 2.19 -14.19 -1.21
CA ARG A 58 3.40 -13.80 -0.44
C ARG A 58 4.24 -12.71 -1.12
N GLY A 59 3.60 -11.83 -1.88
CA GLY A 59 4.23 -10.71 -2.60
C GLY A 59 4.93 -9.73 -1.66
N PHE A 60 4.35 -9.46 -0.49
CA PHE A 60 4.94 -8.57 0.52
C PHE A 60 6.30 -9.09 1.02
N ALA A 61 6.35 -10.35 1.47
CA ALA A 61 7.57 -10.95 2.00
C ALA A 61 8.69 -10.98 0.94
N ARG A 62 8.37 -11.31 -0.32
CA ARG A 62 9.33 -11.27 -1.44
C ARG A 62 9.86 -9.87 -1.70
N GLY A 63 8.98 -8.86 -1.77
CA GLY A 63 9.38 -7.49 -2.05
C GLY A 63 10.21 -6.88 -0.92
N LEU A 64 9.84 -7.17 0.33
CA LEU A 64 10.55 -6.71 1.52
C LEU A 64 11.83 -7.51 1.83
N ARG A 65 12.01 -8.67 1.19
CA ARG A 65 13.12 -9.61 1.42
C ARG A 65 13.28 -10.01 2.89
N ARG A 66 12.17 -10.25 3.57
CA ARG A 66 12.15 -10.78 4.94
C ARG A 66 10.91 -11.61 5.20
N LYS A 67 11.00 -12.47 6.21
CA LYS A 67 9.82 -13.12 6.78
C LYS A 67 8.95 -12.05 7.47
N LEU A 68 7.65 -12.18 7.29
CA LEU A 68 6.64 -11.35 7.94
C LEU A 68 5.94 -12.19 9.00
N ALA A 69 5.49 -11.53 10.06
CA ALA A 69 4.59 -12.15 11.02
C ALA A 69 3.30 -12.56 10.30
N ASP A 70 2.71 -13.67 10.74
CA ASP A 70 1.39 -14.04 10.27
C ASP A 70 0.40 -12.96 10.70
N GLN A 71 -0.41 -12.51 9.75
CA GLN A 71 -1.42 -11.50 9.99
C GLN A 71 -2.59 -11.73 9.05
N PRO A 72 -3.82 -11.82 9.59
CA PRO A 72 -5.03 -11.84 8.79
C PRO A 72 -5.13 -10.64 7.83
N LEU A 73 -5.69 -10.85 6.65
CA LEU A 73 -5.79 -9.83 5.60
C LEU A 73 -6.68 -8.66 6.01
N ASP A 74 -7.78 -8.93 6.69
CA ASP A 74 -8.71 -7.97 7.28
C ASP A 74 -7.98 -7.06 8.28
N GLN A 75 -7.15 -7.62 9.17
CA GLN A 75 -6.34 -6.83 10.10
C GLN A 75 -5.31 -5.95 9.38
N LEU A 76 -4.71 -6.45 8.29
CA LEU A 76 -3.83 -5.64 7.45
C LEU A 76 -4.58 -4.47 6.81
N GLN A 77 -5.75 -4.73 6.22
CA GLN A 77 -6.58 -3.72 5.57
C GLN A 77 -7.02 -2.65 6.57
N GLN A 78 -7.54 -3.05 7.74
CA GLN A 78 -7.91 -2.13 8.82
C GLN A 78 -6.74 -1.24 9.25
N ARG A 79 -5.53 -1.80 9.38
CA ARG A 79 -4.34 -1.03 9.73
C ARG A 79 -3.91 -0.05 8.63
N VAL A 80 -4.10 -0.39 7.36
CA VAL A 80 -3.87 0.55 6.25
C VAL A 80 -4.87 1.69 6.30
N LEU A 81 -6.16 1.41 6.49
CA LEU A 81 -7.21 2.42 6.62
C LEU A 81 -6.94 3.36 7.81
N ALA A 82 -6.69 2.78 8.99
CA ALA A 82 -6.37 3.56 10.19
C ALA A 82 -5.11 4.42 9.98
N ALA A 83 -4.08 3.92 9.29
CA ALA A 83 -2.89 4.70 9.01
C ALA A 83 -3.13 5.86 8.01
N LEU A 84 -4.04 5.70 7.05
CA LEU A 84 -4.48 6.80 6.18
C LEU A 84 -5.23 7.87 7.00
N ASP A 85 -6.13 7.44 7.88
CA ASP A 85 -6.86 8.34 8.78
C ASP A 85 -5.91 9.14 9.67
N GLN A 86 -4.94 8.46 10.30
CA GLN A 86 -3.91 9.13 11.10
C GLN A 86 -3.05 10.09 10.28
N ALA A 87 -2.71 9.74 9.02
CA ALA A 87 -1.94 10.61 8.15
C ALA A 87 -2.72 11.90 7.80
N VAL A 88 -4.02 11.78 7.50
CA VAL A 88 -4.92 12.91 7.25
C VAL A 88 -4.97 13.85 8.47
N ILE A 89 -5.20 13.29 9.65
CA ILE A 89 -5.23 14.06 10.91
C ILE A 89 -3.89 14.79 11.12
N ALA A 90 -2.77 14.09 10.98
CA ALA A 90 -1.44 14.66 11.18
C ALA A 90 -1.13 15.78 10.18
N LEU A 91 -1.54 15.63 8.91
CA LEU A 91 -1.33 16.65 7.89
C LEU A 91 -2.15 17.92 8.18
N ARG A 92 -3.41 17.78 8.59
CA ARG A 92 -4.24 18.93 9.01
C ARG A 92 -3.63 19.66 10.21
N GLN A 93 -3.20 18.91 11.23
CA GLN A 93 -2.54 19.50 12.41
C GLN A 93 -1.22 20.20 12.05
N GLN A 94 -0.43 19.64 11.14
CA GLN A 94 0.79 20.28 10.65
C GLN A 94 0.47 21.55 9.85
N ALA A 95 -0.50 21.50 8.94
CA ALA A 95 -0.91 22.66 8.14
C ALA A 95 -1.41 23.80 9.04
N ARG A 96 -2.18 23.50 10.09
CA ARG A 96 -2.60 24.49 11.10
C ARG A 96 -1.40 25.14 11.80
N ARG A 97 -0.46 24.35 12.29
CA ARG A 97 0.76 24.85 12.96
C ARG A 97 1.60 25.75 12.05
N ASP A 98 1.62 25.47 10.76
CA ASP A 98 2.42 26.20 9.80
C ASP A 98 1.68 27.40 9.16
N GLY A 99 0.49 27.75 9.64
CA GLY A 99 -0.33 28.84 9.06
C GLY A 99 -0.85 28.55 7.65
N ARG A 100 -0.90 27.27 7.26
CA ARG A 100 -1.33 26.77 5.94
C ARG A 100 -2.76 26.23 5.92
N ALA A 101 -3.50 26.49 6.99
CA ALA A 101 -4.89 26.11 7.14
C ALA A 101 -5.66 27.20 7.88
N VAL A 102 -6.96 27.27 7.63
CA VAL A 102 -7.88 28.18 8.31
C VAL A 102 -8.89 27.37 9.10
N ASP A 103 -9.32 27.89 10.24
CA ASP A 103 -10.42 27.29 11.00
C ASP A 103 -11.69 27.35 10.14
N ASP A 104 -12.33 26.19 9.98
CA ASP A 104 -13.53 26.01 9.16
C ASP A 104 -14.41 24.96 9.85
N PRO A 105 -15.44 25.36 10.60
CA PRO A 105 -16.28 24.43 11.33
C PRO A 105 -17.07 23.48 10.42
N GLU A 106 -17.23 23.82 9.13
CA GLU A 106 -17.90 22.96 8.13
C GLU A 106 -16.95 21.94 7.51
N ALA A 107 -15.63 22.15 7.62
CA ALA A 107 -14.65 21.20 7.13
C ALA A 107 -14.51 19.99 8.04
N ASP A 108 -14.20 18.83 7.44
CA ASP A 108 -13.84 17.62 8.18
C ASP A 108 -12.62 17.88 9.09
N GLY A 109 -12.82 17.72 10.41
CA GLY A 109 -11.83 18.05 11.44
C GLY A 109 -11.75 19.53 11.82
N GLY A 110 -12.73 20.36 11.42
CA GLY A 110 -12.86 21.76 11.82
C GLY A 110 -11.83 22.71 11.21
N VAL A 111 -11.07 22.24 10.20
CA VAL A 111 -9.93 22.95 9.62
C VAL A 111 -9.89 22.70 8.12
N ARG A 112 -9.80 23.78 7.34
CA ARG A 112 -9.60 23.73 5.88
C ARG A 112 -8.15 24.04 5.54
N VAL A 113 -7.46 23.09 4.91
CA VAL A 113 -6.11 23.31 4.38
C VAL A 113 -6.19 24.15 3.11
N VAL A 114 -5.53 25.30 3.10
CA VAL A 114 -5.57 26.27 1.99
C VAL A 114 -4.33 26.23 1.11
N GLU A 115 -3.24 25.64 1.59
CA GLU A 115 -2.04 25.45 0.76
C GLU A 115 -2.29 24.36 -0.30
N PRO A 116 -2.13 24.66 -1.61
CA PRO A 116 -2.56 23.76 -2.69
C PRO A 116 -1.94 22.36 -2.64
N LYS A 117 -0.66 22.24 -2.31
CA LYS A 117 0.03 20.95 -2.29
C LYS A 117 -0.44 20.07 -1.15
N CYS A 118 -0.63 20.62 0.05
CA CYS A 118 -1.20 19.92 1.18
C CYS A 118 -2.67 19.52 0.92
N ALA A 119 -3.47 20.40 0.29
CA ALA A 119 -4.85 20.08 -0.10
C ALA A 119 -4.91 18.91 -1.09
N ALA A 120 -4.13 18.94 -2.17
CA ALA A 120 -4.05 17.85 -3.15
C ALA A 120 -3.58 16.53 -2.51
N GLN A 121 -2.69 16.60 -1.50
CA GLN A 121 -2.26 15.41 -0.76
C GLN A 121 -3.39 14.82 0.10
N LEU A 122 -4.23 15.64 0.72
CA LEU A 122 -5.42 15.18 1.46
C LEU A 122 -6.42 14.48 0.54
N GLU A 123 -6.72 15.07 -0.61
CA GLU A 123 -7.62 14.49 -1.61
C GLU A 123 -7.10 13.13 -2.10
N SER A 124 -5.78 13.04 -2.36
CA SER A 124 -5.14 11.81 -2.77
C SER A 124 -5.29 10.71 -1.70
N TRP A 125 -5.04 11.02 -0.43
CA TRP A 125 -5.20 10.04 0.66
C TRP A 125 -6.66 9.66 0.89
N ALA A 126 -7.60 10.60 0.74
CA ALA A 126 -9.03 10.31 0.83
C ALA A 126 -9.48 9.32 -0.27
N ALA A 127 -9.05 9.56 -1.51
CA ALA A 127 -9.33 8.65 -2.63
C ALA A 127 -8.70 7.27 -2.42
N GLN A 128 -7.45 7.22 -1.93
CA GLN A 128 -6.79 5.96 -1.60
C GLN A 128 -7.50 5.20 -0.48
N ARG A 129 -7.99 5.90 0.55
CA ARG A 129 -8.75 5.31 1.65
C ARG A 129 -10.05 4.69 1.15
N ALA A 130 -10.81 5.44 0.35
CA ALA A 130 -12.05 4.95 -0.25
C ALA A 130 -11.78 3.67 -1.05
N ALA A 131 -10.79 3.67 -1.94
CA ALA A 131 -10.45 2.52 -2.77
C ALA A 131 -9.93 1.30 -1.98
N VAL A 132 -9.31 1.48 -0.81
CA VAL A 132 -8.94 0.38 0.10
C VAL A 132 -10.14 -0.13 0.90
N ALA A 133 -11.11 0.73 1.20
CA ALA A 133 -12.32 0.35 1.94
C ALA A 133 -13.32 -0.44 1.08
N GLU A 134 -13.27 -0.29 -0.25
CA GLU A 134 -14.12 -1.06 -1.16
C GLU A 134 -13.92 -2.58 -0.96
N PRO A 135 -15.02 -3.35 -0.87
CA PRO A 135 -14.93 -4.79 -0.74
C PRO A 135 -14.28 -5.39 -2.00
N VAL A 136 -13.58 -6.51 -1.83
CA VAL A 136 -13.01 -7.20 -2.99
C VAL A 136 -14.15 -7.78 -3.82
N GLY A 137 -14.44 -7.16 -4.97
CA GLY A 137 -15.42 -7.68 -5.92
C GLY A 137 -15.03 -9.06 -6.45
N GLU A 138 -16.04 -9.91 -6.66
CA GLU A 138 -15.95 -11.30 -7.14
C GLU A 138 -15.06 -11.49 -8.40
N THR A 139 -14.96 -10.45 -9.24
CA THR A 139 -14.28 -10.50 -10.54
C THR A 139 -12.74 -10.39 -10.47
N ASP A 140 -12.18 -9.97 -9.34
CA ASP A 140 -10.73 -9.71 -9.18
C ASP A 140 -9.93 -10.97 -8.75
N ALA A 141 -10.62 -12.08 -8.49
CA ALA A 141 -10.07 -13.36 -8.03
C ALA A 141 -9.38 -14.18 -9.15
N VAL A 142 -9.60 -13.85 -10.43
CA VAL A 142 -9.24 -14.73 -11.57
C VAL A 142 -8.04 -14.19 -12.36
N ARG A 143 -6.85 -14.16 -11.76
CA ARG A 143 -5.60 -14.24 -12.55
C ARG A 143 -4.43 -14.82 -11.77
N GLY A 144 -4.62 -16.02 -11.22
CA GLY A 144 -3.60 -16.74 -10.42
C GLY A 144 -3.36 -18.20 -10.79
N LYS A 145 -4.07 -18.79 -11.77
CA LYS A 145 -3.83 -20.17 -12.22
C LYS A 145 -3.15 -20.20 -13.60
N ARG A 146 -1.82 -20.05 -13.66
CA ARG A 146 -0.99 -20.72 -14.69
C ARG A 146 0.37 -21.07 -14.08
N GLY A 147 0.64 -22.38 -14.00
CA GLY A 147 2.01 -22.90 -13.95
C GLY A 147 2.48 -23.55 -12.64
N ARG A 148 1.81 -24.59 -12.15
CA ARG A 148 2.52 -25.70 -11.48
C ARG A 148 2.82 -26.78 -12.52
N ARG A 149 4.03 -26.77 -13.07
CA ARG A 149 4.81 -27.94 -13.51
C ARG A 149 6.24 -27.58 -13.11
N GLY A 150 6.87 -28.16 -12.11
CA GLY A 150 6.89 -29.58 -11.78
C GLY A 150 8.28 -30.10 -12.14
N LYS A 151 9.23 -29.89 -11.21
CA LYS A 151 10.52 -30.59 -10.96
C LYS A 151 11.50 -30.87 -12.12
N ARG A 152 12.75 -30.43 -11.90
CA ARG A 152 13.99 -30.86 -12.57
C ARG A 152 14.30 -32.33 -12.30
N ALA A 153 15.02 -33.00 -13.21
CA ALA A 153 16.23 -33.81 -12.94
C ALA A 153 16.98 -34.03 -14.29
N PRO A 154 18.19 -34.65 -14.33
CA PRO A 154 19.41 -33.98 -14.76
C PRO A 154 19.98 -34.49 -16.10
N SER A 155 21.03 -33.80 -16.54
CA SER A 155 21.95 -34.15 -17.61
C SER A 155 22.55 -35.55 -17.47
N GLU A 156 22.60 -36.29 -18.57
CA GLU A 156 23.54 -37.39 -18.75
C GLU A 156 24.26 -37.20 -20.10
N GLN A 157 25.56 -36.91 -20.01
CA GLN A 157 26.51 -36.99 -21.11
C GLN A 157 27.20 -38.36 -20.99
N GLU A 158 27.23 -39.15 -22.07
CA GLU A 158 28.39 -39.97 -22.47
C GLU A 158 28.07 -40.57 -23.86
N LYS A 159 28.69 -40.08 -24.95
CA LYS A 159 29.97 -40.51 -25.52
C LYS A 159 30.01 -42.00 -25.94
N LYS A 160 29.93 -42.16 -27.26
CA LYS A 160 30.68 -43.07 -28.14
C LYS A 160 30.36 -44.56 -28.09
#